data_AF-A0A348G2M6-F1
#
_entry.id   AF-A0A348G2M6-F1
#
_cell.length_a   1.000
_cell.length_b   1.000
_cell.length_c   1.000
_cell.angle_alpha   90.00
_cell.angle_beta   90.00
_cell.angle_gamma   90.00
#
_symmetry.space_group_name_H-M   'P 1'
#
loop_
_entity.id
_entity.type
_entity.pdbx_description
1 polymer ?
#
loop_
_entity_poly.entity_id
_entity_poly.type
_entity_poly.pdbx_seq_one_letter_code
_entity_poly.pdbx_strand_id
1 'polypeptide(L)'
;MSQERLGDSLGITFQQVQKYEKGTNRVGASRLQQIAKTLGVPVSFFFEGAPDLDGTDVSFNDAASPPYVSEFLSTAEGLSLTRAFTRIRDARVRRRIVELVETLAEMPAATPN
;
A
#
# COMPACT_ATOMS: atom_id res chain seq x y z
N MET A 1 20.38 6.57 -18.24
CA MET A 1 19.98 7.93 -18.67
C MET A 1 20.99 8.92 -18.08
N SER A 2 21.40 9.98 -18.78
CA SER A 2 22.26 11.03 -18.20
C SER A 2 21.43 12.16 -17.58
N GLN A 3 22.00 12.92 -16.64
CA GLN A 3 21.34 14.07 -16.00
C GLN A 3 20.99 15.18 -16.98
N GLU A 4 21.80 15.41 -18.01
CA GLU A 4 21.50 16.38 -19.09
C GLU A 4 20.23 15.96 -19.84
N ARG A 5 20.16 14.69 -20.26
CA ARG A 5 18.98 14.14 -20.93
C ARG A 5 17.74 14.16 -20.03
N LEU A 6 17.90 13.93 -18.72
CA LEU A 6 16.81 14.06 -17.75
C LEU A 6 16.34 15.52 -17.66
N GLY A 7 17.27 16.47 -17.56
CA GLY A 7 16.98 17.90 -17.56
C GLY A 7 16.18 18.32 -18.79
N ASP A 8 16.67 17.95 -19.98
CA ASP A 8 16.00 18.24 -21.25
C ASP A 8 14.57 17.68 -21.28
N SER A 9 14.38 16.44 -20.82
CA SER A 9 13.04 15.80 -20.76
C SER A 9 12.07 16.46 -19.78
N LEU A 10 12.59 17.17 -18.78
CA LEU A 10 11.81 17.82 -17.72
C LEU A 10 11.67 19.34 -17.95
N GLY A 11 12.34 19.89 -18.97
CA GLY A 11 12.43 21.32 -19.22
C GLY A 11 13.18 22.08 -18.13
N ILE A 12 14.18 21.46 -17.52
CA ILE A 12 15.02 22.07 -16.47
C ILE A 12 16.50 21.90 -16.79
N THR A 13 17.36 22.73 -16.20
CA THR A 13 18.80 22.63 -16.45
C THR A 13 19.41 21.41 -15.74
N PHE A 14 20.55 20.93 -16.26
CA PHE A 14 21.37 19.90 -15.61
C PHE A 14 21.72 20.28 -14.17
N GLN A 15 22.05 21.56 -13.90
CA GLN A 15 22.35 22.00 -12.54
C GLN A 15 21.14 21.87 -11.61
N GLN A 16 19.92 22.03 -12.13
CA GLN A 16 18.71 21.83 -11.33
C GLN A 16 18.50 20.35 -10.98
N VAL A 17 18.78 19.44 -11.90
CA VAL A 17 18.77 17.99 -11.63
C VAL A 17 19.78 17.66 -10.52
N GLN A 18 21.00 18.20 -10.60
CA GLN A 18 21.99 18.02 -9.53
C GLN A 18 21.53 18.59 -8.18
N LYS A 19 20.80 19.71 -8.18
CA LYS A 19 20.25 20.27 -6.93
C LYS A 19 19.18 19.37 -6.30
N TYR A 20 18.39 18.67 -7.13
CA TYR A 20 17.42 17.67 -6.66
C TYR A 20 18.11 16.44 -6.07
N GLU A 21 19.11 15.90 -6.76
CA GLU A 21 19.86 14.74 -6.27
C GLU A 21 20.60 15.03 -4.96
N LYS A 22 21.16 16.24 -4.82
CA LYS A 22 21.84 16.67 -3.59
C LYS A 22 20.87 17.10 -2.48
N GLY A 23 19.56 17.10 -2.73
CA GLY A 23 18.56 17.55 -1.76
C GLY A 23 18.56 19.05 -1.44
N THR A 24 19.45 19.83 -2.07
CA THR A 24 19.51 21.30 -1.89
C THR A 24 18.26 22.02 -2.38
N ASN A 25 17.55 21.44 -3.35
CA ASN A 25 16.22 21.87 -3.77
C ASN A 25 15.22 20.75 -3.54
N ARG A 26 14.07 21.05 -2.92
CA ARG A 26 12.96 20.10 -2.80
C ARG A 26 12.30 19.85 -4.16
N VAL A 27 11.83 18.63 -4.35
CA VAL A 27 11.06 18.21 -5.53
C VAL A 27 9.59 18.19 -5.16
N GLY A 28 8.76 18.98 -5.84
CA GLY A 28 7.30 18.92 -5.66
C GLY A 28 6.72 17.62 -6.23
N ALA A 29 5.58 17.16 -5.69
CA ALA A 29 4.96 15.88 -6.06
C ALA A 29 4.72 15.72 -7.58
N SER A 30 4.18 16.76 -8.25
CA SER A 30 3.97 16.73 -9.70
C SER A 30 5.29 16.55 -10.48
N ARG A 31 6.39 17.11 -9.97
CA ARG A 31 7.70 16.98 -10.61
C ARG A 31 8.26 15.58 -10.39
N LEU A 32 8.12 15.04 -9.18
CA LEU A 32 8.53 13.67 -8.86
C LEU A 32 7.81 12.65 -9.74
N GLN A 33 6.51 12.84 -10.00
CA GLN A 33 5.74 12.00 -10.92
C GLN A 33 6.26 12.06 -12.36
N GLN A 34 6.67 13.23 -12.85
CA GLN A 34 7.28 13.38 -14.18
C GLN A 34 8.62 12.64 -14.25
N ILE A 35 9.47 12.78 -13.22
CA ILE A 35 10.75 12.07 -13.14
C ILE A 35 10.53 10.55 -13.17
N ALA A 36 9.58 10.04 -12.39
CA ALA A 36 9.20 8.63 -12.36
C ALA A 36 8.82 8.11 -13.76
N LYS A 37 7.97 8.87 -14.46
CA LYS A 37 7.54 8.55 -15.83
C LYS A 37 8.70 8.54 -16.82
N THR A 38 9.60 9.52 -16.75
CA THR A 38 10.77 9.59 -17.65
C THR A 38 11.75 8.45 -17.38
N LEU A 39 11.94 8.05 -16.13
CA LEU A 39 12.81 6.94 -15.74
C LEU A 39 12.17 5.56 -15.93
N GLY A 40 10.85 5.49 -16.17
CA GLY A 40 10.13 4.24 -16.36
C GLY A 40 9.94 3.42 -15.08
N VAL A 41 9.93 4.09 -13.91
CA VAL A 41 9.75 3.46 -12.60
C VAL A 41 8.50 3.97 -11.90
N PRO A 42 7.87 3.19 -10.99
CA PRO A 42 6.83 3.70 -10.11
C PRO A 42 7.34 4.85 -9.23
N VAL A 43 6.49 5.81 -8.87
CA VAL A 43 6.88 6.94 -7.99
C VAL A 43 7.35 6.47 -6.60
N SER A 44 6.87 5.30 -6.14
CA SER A 44 7.29 4.68 -4.88
C SER A 44 8.77 4.29 -4.85
N PHE A 45 9.41 4.09 -6.01
CA PHE A 45 10.84 3.78 -6.12
C PHE A 45 11.73 4.82 -5.42
N PHE A 46 11.34 6.11 -5.41
CA PHE A 46 12.11 7.18 -4.77
C PHE A 46 12.03 7.20 -3.24
N PHE A 47 11.14 6.39 -2.67
CA PHE A 47 10.91 6.30 -1.23
C PHE A 47 11.34 4.94 -0.66
N GLU A 48 11.81 4.02 -1.50
CA GLU A 48 12.28 2.70 -1.06
C GLU A 48 13.56 2.84 -0.24
N GLY A 49 13.52 2.41 1.03
CA GLY A 49 14.63 2.54 1.97
C GLY A 49 14.86 3.96 2.50
N ALA A 50 13.95 4.90 2.24
CA ALA A 50 13.96 6.19 2.92
C ALA A 50 13.62 5.99 4.40
N PRO A 51 14.28 6.69 5.34
CA PRO A 51 13.85 6.67 6.74
C PRO A 51 12.41 7.18 6.83
N ASP A 52 11.57 6.45 7.58
CA ASP A 52 10.20 6.85 7.81
C ASP A 52 10.19 8.29 8.34
N LEU A 53 9.56 9.18 7.58
CA LEU A 53 9.29 10.52 8.05
C LEU A 53 8.23 10.37 9.15
N ASP A 54 8.69 10.38 10.40
CA ASP A 54 7.90 10.28 11.64
C ASP A 54 6.39 10.46 11.43
N GLY A 55 5.66 9.35 11.33
CA GLY A 55 4.22 9.30 11.59
C GLY A 55 3.26 9.55 10.42
N THR A 56 3.66 9.38 9.16
CA THR A 56 2.67 9.27 8.07
C THR A 56 2.93 8.07 7.17
N ASP A 57 2.47 6.90 7.64
CA ASP A 57 2.15 5.75 6.80
C ASP A 57 1.07 6.16 5.79
N VAL A 58 1.51 6.71 4.65
CA VAL A 58 0.80 6.57 3.39
C VAL A 58 1.55 5.55 2.54
N SER A 59 1.91 4.44 3.18
CA SER A 59 2.10 3.19 2.47
C SER A 59 0.71 2.69 2.06
N PHE A 60 0.46 2.57 0.76
CA PHE A 60 -0.64 1.74 0.27
C PHE A 60 -0.35 0.23 0.47
N ASN A 61 0.65 -0.11 1.28
CA ASN A 61 0.89 -1.43 1.85
C ASN A 61 1.33 -1.31 3.32
N ASP A 62 0.40 -1.66 4.21
CA ASP A 62 0.65 -2.12 5.58
C ASP A 62 1.18 -1.08 6.58
N ALA A 63 0.34 -0.08 6.91
CA ALA A 63 0.19 0.24 8.33
C ALA A 63 -0.20 -1.07 9.01
N ALA A 64 0.76 -1.70 9.72
CA ALA A 64 0.68 -3.07 10.22
C ALA A 64 -0.77 -3.49 10.49
N SER A 65 -1.32 -4.28 9.57
CA SER A 65 -2.67 -4.82 9.71
C SER A 65 -2.81 -5.36 11.14
N PRO A 66 -3.91 -5.05 11.87
CA PRO A 66 -4.04 -5.45 13.27
C PRO A 66 -3.62 -6.92 13.44
N PRO A 67 -2.92 -7.31 14.53
CA PRO A 67 -2.30 -8.64 14.64
C PRO A 67 -3.26 -9.81 14.30
N TYR A 68 -4.54 -9.66 14.64
CA TYR A 68 -5.58 -10.64 14.32
C TYR A 68 -5.83 -10.83 12.82
N VAL A 69 -5.65 -9.79 11.98
CA VAL A 69 -5.78 -9.85 10.52
C VAL A 69 -4.63 -10.66 9.92
N SER A 70 -3.40 -10.41 10.38
CA SER A 70 -2.22 -11.16 9.93
C SER A 70 -2.29 -12.63 10.34
N GLU A 71 -2.67 -12.90 11.59
CA GLU A 71 -2.89 -14.25 12.11
C GLU A 71 -3.99 -14.97 11.32
N PHE A 72 -5.13 -14.31 11.09
CA PHE A 72 -6.23 -14.84 10.31
C PHE A 72 -5.82 -15.21 8.88
N LEU A 73 -5.11 -14.31 8.18
CA LEU A 73 -4.65 -14.55 6.80
C LEU A 73 -3.56 -15.62 6.70
N SER A 74 -2.89 -15.94 7.82
CA SER A 74 -1.93 -17.05 7.90
C SER A 74 -2.59 -18.43 8.01
N THR A 75 -3.91 -18.50 8.25
CA THR A 75 -4.67 -19.76 8.29
C THR A 75 -5.22 -20.15 6.91
N ALA A 76 -5.34 -21.46 6.66
CA ALA A 76 -5.93 -21.96 5.41
C ALA A 76 -7.40 -21.57 5.27
N GLU A 77 -8.13 -21.62 6.39
CA GLU A 77 -9.52 -21.23 6.53
C GLU A 77 -9.71 -19.74 6.27
N GLY A 78 -8.87 -18.88 6.85
CA GLY A 78 -8.96 -17.44 6.67
C GLY A 78 -8.70 -16.99 5.23
N LEU A 79 -7.73 -17.61 4.56
CA LEU A 79 -7.48 -17.35 3.14
C LEU A 79 -8.63 -17.85 2.24
N SER A 80 -9.17 -19.03 2.54
CA SER A 80 -10.34 -19.59 1.83
C SER A 80 -11.58 -18.71 1.98
N LEU A 81 -11.87 -18.28 3.21
CA LEU A 81 -12.98 -17.39 3.53
C LEU A 81 -12.82 -16.03 2.83
N THR A 82 -11.63 -15.43 2.88
CA THR A 82 -11.34 -14.16 2.19
C THR A 82 -11.59 -14.28 0.68
N ARG A 83 -11.09 -15.35 0.05
CA ARG A 83 -11.29 -15.60 -1.39
C ARG A 83 -12.75 -15.85 -1.75
N ALA A 84 -13.50 -16.56 -0.91
CA ALA A 84 -14.91 -16.82 -1.15
C ALA A 84 -15.76 -15.55 -0.96
N PHE A 85 -15.52 -14.82 0.13
CA PHE A 85 -16.27 -13.62 0.51
C PHE A 85 -16.10 -12.48 -0.50
N THR A 86 -14.88 -12.28 -1.01
CA THR A 86 -14.59 -11.25 -2.04
C THR A 86 -15.34 -11.46 -3.36
N ARG A 87 -15.69 -12.70 -3.70
CA ARG A 87 -16.46 -13.03 -4.92
C ARG A 87 -17.95 -12.69 -4.82
N ILE A 88 -18.48 -12.54 -3.61
CA ILE A 88 -19.89 -12.19 -3.37
C ILE A 88 -20.07 -10.72 -3.75
N ARG A 89 -20.88 -10.40 -4.76
CA ARG A 89 -21.08 -8.99 -5.18
C ARG A 89 -22.22 -8.29 -4.43
N ASP A 90 -23.19 -9.05 -3.93
CA ASP A 90 -24.33 -8.50 -3.20
C ASP A 90 -23.95 -8.14 -1.76
N ALA A 91 -24.04 -6.85 -1.44
CA ALA A 91 -23.75 -6.33 -0.11
C ALA A 91 -24.69 -6.87 0.97
N ARG A 92 -25.95 -7.19 0.64
CA ARG A 92 -26.91 -7.77 1.58
C ARG A 92 -26.48 -9.19 1.97
N VAL A 93 -25.99 -9.96 1.01
CA VAL A 93 -25.47 -11.32 1.27
C VAL A 93 -24.22 -11.26 2.14
N ARG A 94 -23.28 -10.35 1.84
CA ARG A 94 -22.09 -10.13 2.67
C ARG A 94 -22.47 -9.82 4.12
N ARG A 95 -23.44 -8.93 4.33
CA ARG A 95 -23.92 -8.55 5.66
C ARG A 95 -24.47 -9.75 6.45
N ARG A 96 -25.32 -10.58 5.83
CA ARG A 96 -25.89 -11.78 6.48
C ARG A 96 -24.83 -12.80 6.88
N ILE A 97 -23.76 -12.92 6.09
CA ILE A 97 -22.64 -13.81 6.40
C ILE A 97 -21.86 -13.29 7.61
N VAL A 98 -21.61 -11.99 7.69
CA VAL A 98 -20.95 -11.38 8.86
C VAL A 98 -21.80 -11.59 10.11
N GLU A 99 -23.10 -11.28 10.05
CA GLU A 99 -24.02 -11.49 11.17
C GLU A 99 -24.05 -12.96 11.64
N LEU A 100 -23.98 -13.92 10.71
CA LEU A 100 -23.90 -15.34 11.05
C LEU A 100 -22.60 -15.69 11.78
N VAL A 101 -21.46 -15.21 11.28
CA VAL A 101 -20.14 -15.47 11.90
C VAL A 101 -20.07 -14.87 13.30
N GLU A 102 -20.58 -13.64 13.49
CA GLU A 102 -20.69 -12.99 14.80
C GLU A 102 -21.57 -13.81 15.76
N THR A 103 -22.75 -14.23 15.30
CA THR A 103 -23.68 -15.04 16.11
C THR A 103 -23.03 -16.36 16.57
N LEU A 104 -22.31 -17.05 15.67
CA LEU A 104 -21.63 -18.30 16.00
C LEU A 104 -20.45 -18.10 16.94
N ALA A 105 -19.75 -16.98 16.85
CA ALA A 105 -18.64 -16.65 17.75
C ALA A 105 -19.09 -16.36 19.19
N GLU A 106 -20.32 -15.88 19.37
CA GLU A 106 -20.93 -15.63 20.68
C GLU A 106 -21.55 -16.89 21.31
N MET A 107 -21.68 -17.99 20.55
CA MET A 107 -22.21 -19.24 21.09
C MET A 107 -21.17 -19.90 22.02
N PRO A 108 -21.56 -20.30 23.25
CA PRO A 108 -20.66 -21.03 24.14
C PRO A 108 -20.25 -22.35 23.48
N ALA A 109 -18.96 -22.68 23.56
CA ALA A 109 -18.43 -23.95 23.05
C ALA A 109 -19.25 -25.11 23.63
N ALA A 110 -19.77 -25.98 22.77
CA ALA A 110 -20.52 -27.15 23.19
C ALA A 110 -19.65 -27.97 24.17
N THR A 111 -20.15 -28.18 25.38
CA THR A 111 -19.49 -29.05 26.36
C THR A 111 -19.34 -30.43 25.73
N PRO A 112 -18.12 -31.00 25.66
CA PRO A 112 -17.98 -32.38 25.20
C PRO A 112 -18.68 -33.32 26.18
N ASN A 113 -19.49 -34.24 25.65
CA ASN A 113 -20.04 -35.39 26.40
C ASN A 113 -18.95 -36.37 26.80
#